data_AF-A0A7S0WE21-F1
#
_entry.id   AF-A0A7S0WE21-F1
#
_cell.length_a   1.000
_cell.length_b   1.000
_cell.length_c   1.000
_cell.angle_alpha   90.00
_cell.angle_beta   90.00
_cell.angle_gamma   90.00
#
_symmetry.space_group_name_H-M   'P 1'
#
loop_
_entity.id
_entity.type
_entity.pdbx_description
1 polymer ?
#
loop_
_entity_poly.entity_id
_entity_poly.type
_entity_poly.pdbx_seq_one_letter_code
_entity_poly.pdbx_strand_id
1 'polypeptide(L)'
;IAAVVRGGVEEVRMRVEDGTDLGKTEGLYGTTPLMAACAPTEKLPVLEYLLGLPRGVRPDLDTPNAKGMTALHQAAWYGQAGAVRLLLNGGADRAATTPDGQTAEEMARSMGHEEAHAALTCKYEPPPETPDELRERLRQQHRANSQRRLLSARKALMELPPPPPLTVLPPSPDKAPKAAPTLPPPADNATSPPKAAKSPPKSPQKPQPASPPKALAQRGEDRRAAAEAKSGEVSPQKSQISPFASRTES
;
A
#
# COMPACT_ATOMS: atom_id res chain seq x y z
N ILE A 1 9.83 -22.80 -5.58
CA ILE A 1 11.04 -21.92 -5.61
C ILE A 1 11.53 -21.51 -7.01
N ALA A 2 11.57 -22.42 -8.01
CA ALA A 2 12.23 -22.15 -9.30
C ALA A 2 11.74 -20.91 -10.07
N ALA A 3 10.44 -20.60 -10.02
CA ALA A 3 9.85 -19.42 -10.64
C ALA A 3 10.38 -18.10 -10.05
N VAL A 4 10.57 -18.07 -8.72
CA VAL A 4 11.11 -16.90 -8.01
C VAL A 4 12.56 -16.65 -8.43
N VAL A 5 13.37 -17.70 -8.52
CA VAL A 5 14.78 -17.60 -8.94
C VAL A 5 14.91 -17.05 -10.37
N ARG A 6 14.01 -17.44 -11.27
CA ARG A 6 13.94 -16.88 -12.63
C ARG A 6 13.49 -15.41 -12.66
N GLY A 7 12.80 -14.93 -11.61
CA GLY A 7 12.26 -13.57 -11.52
C GLY A 7 10.94 -13.36 -12.25
N GLY A 8 10.23 -14.44 -12.62
CA GLY A 8 8.98 -14.36 -13.37
C GLY A 8 7.77 -14.08 -12.48
N VAL A 9 7.38 -12.81 -12.32
CA VAL A 9 6.23 -12.40 -11.46
C VAL A 9 4.94 -13.13 -11.86
N GLU A 10 4.63 -13.20 -13.16
CA GLU A 10 3.42 -13.91 -13.63
C GLU A 10 3.46 -15.41 -13.36
N GLU A 11 4.64 -16.02 -13.45
CA GLU A 11 4.84 -17.44 -13.13
C GLU A 11 4.65 -17.73 -11.63
N VAL A 12 5.00 -16.75 -10.78
CA VAL A 12 4.76 -16.79 -9.34
C VAL A 12 3.28 -16.57 -9.06
N ARG A 13 2.64 -15.59 -9.71
CA ARG A 13 1.20 -15.31 -9.59
C ARG A 13 0.36 -16.55 -9.87
N MET A 14 0.55 -17.19 -11.03
CA MET A 14 -0.22 -18.39 -11.38
C MET A 14 -0.08 -19.49 -10.32
N ARG A 15 1.13 -19.72 -9.81
CA ARG A 15 1.35 -20.74 -8.76
C ARG A 15 0.69 -20.39 -7.43
N VAL A 16 0.66 -19.12 -7.07
CA VAL A 16 -0.03 -18.66 -5.86
C VAL A 16 -1.55 -18.85 -6.03
N GLU A 17 -2.09 -18.57 -7.23
CA GLU A 17 -3.50 -18.83 -7.57
C GLU A 17 -3.85 -20.32 -7.55
N ASP A 18 -2.92 -21.19 -7.97
CA ASP A 18 -3.04 -22.65 -7.87
C ASP A 18 -3.00 -23.18 -6.41
N GLY A 19 -2.82 -22.30 -5.42
CA GLY A 19 -2.79 -22.67 -4.01
C GLY A 19 -1.46 -23.30 -3.56
N THR A 20 -0.35 -22.93 -4.20
CA THR A 20 0.98 -23.39 -3.76
C THR A 20 1.26 -22.92 -2.34
N ASP A 21 1.67 -23.83 -1.47
CA ASP A 21 2.10 -23.51 -0.11
C ASP A 21 3.42 -22.72 -0.13
N LEU A 22 3.35 -21.45 0.29
CA LEU A 22 4.50 -20.55 0.35
C LEU A 22 5.35 -20.72 1.62
N GLY A 23 4.87 -21.46 2.62
CA GLY A 23 5.64 -21.80 3.82
C GLY A 23 6.60 -22.97 3.59
N LYS A 24 6.44 -23.70 2.49
CA LYS A 24 7.24 -24.88 2.20
C LYS A 24 8.69 -24.50 1.86
N THR A 25 9.61 -25.06 2.61
CA THR A 25 11.06 -24.95 2.36
C THR A 25 11.49 -25.98 1.32
N GLU A 26 12.24 -25.58 0.28
CA GLU A 26 12.79 -26.49 -0.74
C GLU A 26 14.33 -26.43 -0.79
N GLY A 27 14.95 -27.53 -1.21
CA GLY A 27 16.40 -27.62 -1.42
C GLY A 27 17.21 -27.97 -0.16
N LEU A 28 18.52 -28.13 -0.34
CA LEU A 28 19.45 -28.61 0.69
C LEU A 28 19.57 -27.71 1.92
N TYR A 29 19.24 -26.43 1.78
CA TYR A 29 19.32 -25.45 2.86
C TYR A 29 17.94 -25.09 3.45
N GLY A 30 16.86 -25.72 2.98
CA GLY A 30 15.51 -25.37 3.41
C GLY A 30 15.13 -23.94 3.03
N THR A 31 15.28 -23.58 1.75
CA THR A 31 15.05 -22.22 1.25
C THR A 31 13.55 -21.98 1.06
N THR A 32 13.03 -20.90 1.66
CA THR A 32 11.65 -20.44 1.43
C THR A 32 11.54 -19.63 0.13
N PRO A 33 10.33 -19.46 -0.45
CA PRO A 33 10.12 -18.59 -1.62
C PRO A 33 10.58 -17.17 -1.38
N LEU A 34 10.41 -16.68 -0.15
CA LEU A 34 10.86 -15.35 0.27
C LEU A 34 12.39 -15.24 0.27
N MET A 35 13.10 -16.25 0.79
CA MET A 35 14.57 -16.30 0.74
C MET A 35 15.10 -16.40 -0.68
N ALA A 36 14.43 -17.17 -1.54
CA ALA A 36 14.81 -17.29 -2.95
C ALA A 36 14.68 -15.95 -3.71
N ALA A 37 13.77 -15.07 -3.29
CA ALA A 37 13.67 -13.71 -3.84
C ALA A 37 14.81 -12.79 -3.38
N CYS A 38 15.41 -13.10 -2.22
CA CYS A 38 16.55 -12.39 -1.63
C CYS A 38 17.91 -12.99 -2.04
N ALA A 39 17.92 -13.92 -3.00
CA ALA A 39 19.14 -14.50 -3.57
C ALA A 39 19.98 -13.42 -4.29
N PRO A 40 21.23 -13.69 -4.72
CA PRO A 40 22.16 -12.65 -5.18
C PRO A 40 21.70 -11.89 -6.43
N THR A 41 20.67 -12.39 -7.12
CA THR A 41 19.98 -11.67 -8.18
C THR A 41 18.76 -10.97 -7.59
N GLU A 42 18.89 -9.72 -7.16
CA GLU A 42 17.82 -8.95 -6.52
C GLU A 42 16.49 -9.05 -7.29
N LYS A 43 15.46 -9.73 -6.75
CA LYS A 43 14.15 -9.89 -7.40
C LYS A 43 13.07 -9.03 -6.71
N LEU A 44 13.30 -7.72 -6.64
CA LEU A 44 12.36 -6.78 -6.00
C LEU A 44 10.91 -6.95 -6.47
N PRO A 45 10.59 -7.06 -7.77
CA PRO A 45 9.19 -7.16 -8.20
C PRO A 45 8.49 -8.43 -7.70
N VAL A 46 9.24 -9.54 -7.62
CA VAL A 46 8.70 -10.79 -7.07
C VAL A 46 8.52 -10.68 -5.56
N LEU A 47 9.48 -10.06 -4.88
CA LEU A 47 9.41 -9.84 -3.44
C LEU A 47 8.25 -8.91 -3.06
N GLU A 48 8.05 -7.81 -3.78
CA GLU A 48 6.90 -6.91 -3.64
C GLU A 48 5.57 -7.64 -3.84
N TYR A 49 5.49 -8.46 -4.90
CA TYR A 49 4.30 -9.26 -5.16
C TYR A 49 3.98 -10.21 -4.01
N LEU A 50 4.98 -10.98 -3.53
CA LEU A 50 4.81 -11.92 -2.41
C LEU A 50 4.42 -11.21 -1.10
N LEU A 51 4.97 -10.02 -0.83
CA LEU A 51 4.66 -9.25 0.36
C LEU A 51 3.30 -8.55 0.28
N GLY A 52 2.82 -8.22 -0.92
CA GLY A 52 1.51 -7.62 -1.19
C GLY A 52 0.34 -8.60 -1.18
N LEU A 53 0.60 -9.91 -0.97
CA LEU A 53 -0.45 -10.92 -0.86
C LEU A 53 -1.32 -10.72 0.39
N PRO A 54 -2.60 -11.13 0.35
CA PRO A 54 -3.48 -11.06 1.52
C PRO A 54 -2.92 -11.89 2.68
N ARG A 55 -3.18 -11.45 3.93
CA ARG A 55 -2.58 -12.02 5.16
C ARG A 55 -2.70 -13.55 5.31
N GLY A 56 -3.73 -14.17 4.73
CA GLY A 56 -3.93 -15.63 4.81
C GLY A 56 -3.09 -16.45 3.82
N VAL A 57 -2.55 -15.82 2.77
CA VAL A 57 -1.73 -16.48 1.73
C VAL A 57 -0.27 -16.03 1.82
N ARG A 58 -0.02 -14.88 2.44
CA ARG A 58 1.30 -14.28 2.58
C ARG A 58 2.29 -15.24 3.27
N PRO A 59 3.53 -15.39 2.74
CA PRO A 59 4.56 -16.17 3.42
C PRO A 59 4.95 -15.52 4.74
N ASP A 60 5.30 -16.36 5.71
CA ASP A 60 5.93 -15.91 6.95
C ASP A 60 7.35 -15.38 6.65
N LEU A 61 7.69 -14.25 7.29
CA LEU A 61 8.93 -13.53 7.05
C LEU A 61 10.07 -14.05 7.93
N ASP A 62 9.70 -14.56 9.11
CA ASP A 62 10.62 -14.93 10.17
C ASP A 62 10.89 -16.44 10.20
N THR A 63 10.34 -17.18 9.23
CA THR A 63 10.63 -18.61 9.05
C THR A 63 12.14 -18.80 8.81
N PRO A 64 12.84 -19.53 9.71
CA PRO A 64 14.26 -19.81 9.54
C PRO A 64 14.48 -20.97 8.56
N ASN A 65 15.60 -20.92 7.85
CA ASN A 65 16.07 -22.03 7.01
C ASN A 65 16.83 -23.07 7.83
N ALA A 66 17.40 -24.10 7.17
CA ALA A 66 18.16 -25.15 7.84
C ALA A 66 19.44 -24.66 8.57
N LYS A 67 19.92 -23.45 8.24
CA LYS A 67 21.03 -22.78 8.94
C LYS A 67 20.55 -21.79 10.01
N GLY A 68 19.25 -21.73 10.28
CA GLY A 68 18.65 -20.77 11.20
C GLY A 68 18.66 -19.33 10.70
N MET A 69 18.87 -19.10 9.40
CA MET A 69 18.81 -17.76 8.81
C MET A 69 17.40 -17.46 8.31
N THR A 70 16.91 -16.25 8.53
CA THR A 70 15.65 -15.74 7.97
C THR A 70 15.88 -15.05 6.61
N ALA A 71 14.80 -14.64 5.92
CA ALA A 71 14.93 -13.87 4.67
C ALA A 71 15.70 -12.55 4.87
N LEU A 72 15.56 -11.91 6.03
CA LEU A 72 16.26 -10.67 6.36
C LEU A 72 17.78 -10.87 6.49
N HIS A 73 18.21 -11.98 7.14
CA HIS A 73 19.62 -12.36 7.19
C HIS A 73 20.19 -12.59 5.80
N GLN A 74 19.44 -13.27 4.92
CA GLN A 74 19.92 -13.55 3.57
C GLN A 74 20.03 -12.27 2.72
N ALA A 75 19.07 -11.36 2.83
CA ALA A 75 19.14 -10.05 2.19
C ALA A 75 20.35 -9.23 2.69
N ALA A 76 20.65 -9.29 3.99
CA ALA A 76 21.82 -8.65 4.58
C ALA A 76 23.14 -9.28 4.12
N TRP A 77 23.22 -10.62 4.05
CA TRP A 77 24.39 -11.36 3.58
C TRP A 77 24.78 -11.01 2.14
N TYR A 78 23.79 -10.79 1.26
CA TYR A 78 24.02 -10.41 -0.13
C TYR A 78 24.03 -8.90 -0.37
N GLY A 79 23.86 -8.08 0.67
CA GLY A 79 23.88 -6.62 0.56
C GLY A 79 22.68 -6.02 -0.17
N GLN A 80 21.54 -6.71 -0.21
CA GLN A 80 20.36 -6.31 -0.99
C GLN A 80 19.54 -5.25 -0.25
N ALA A 81 19.96 -3.99 -0.34
CA ALA A 81 19.32 -2.89 0.38
C ALA A 81 17.84 -2.70 0.03
N GLY A 82 17.45 -2.94 -1.24
CA GLY A 82 16.04 -2.90 -1.66
C GLY A 82 15.22 -4.01 -1.01
N ALA A 83 15.73 -5.24 -1.01
CA ALA A 83 15.07 -6.38 -0.37
C ALA A 83 14.93 -6.20 1.14
N VAL A 84 15.97 -5.68 1.81
CA VAL A 84 15.92 -5.31 3.23
C VAL A 84 14.77 -4.33 3.48
N ARG A 85 14.69 -3.22 2.73
CA ARG A 85 13.61 -2.22 2.91
C ARG A 85 12.22 -2.84 2.74
N LEU A 86 12.04 -3.69 1.75
CA LEU A 86 10.77 -4.37 1.51
C LEU A 86 10.39 -5.33 2.64
N LEU A 87 11.33 -6.15 3.11
CA LEU A 87 11.10 -7.06 4.23
C LEU A 87 10.75 -6.31 5.52
N LEU A 88 11.44 -5.22 5.81
CA LEU A 88 11.16 -4.35 6.95
C LEU A 88 9.79 -3.68 6.84
N ASN A 89 9.43 -3.16 5.66
CA ASN A 89 8.09 -2.63 5.38
C ASN A 89 7.02 -3.72 5.56
N GLY A 90 7.38 -4.97 5.28
CA GLY A 90 6.55 -6.13 5.51
C GLY A 90 6.37 -6.53 6.99
N GLY A 91 7.12 -5.93 7.90
CA GLY A 91 7.10 -6.26 9.32
C GLY A 91 7.99 -7.44 9.71
N ALA A 92 9.05 -7.75 8.95
CA ALA A 92 10.05 -8.75 9.34
C ALA A 92 10.77 -8.33 10.64
N ASP A 93 11.09 -9.31 11.49
CA ASP A 93 11.77 -9.03 12.74
C ASP A 93 13.24 -8.63 12.51
N ARG A 94 13.56 -7.41 12.92
CA ARG A 94 14.92 -6.83 12.86
C ARG A 94 15.85 -7.43 13.90
N ALA A 95 15.29 -7.88 15.01
CA ALA A 95 16.02 -8.43 16.14
C ALA A 95 16.21 -9.96 16.04
N ALA A 96 15.72 -10.57 14.96
CA ALA A 96 15.96 -11.98 14.68
C ALA A 96 17.47 -12.25 14.66
N THR A 97 17.85 -13.35 15.30
CA THR A 97 19.26 -13.79 15.39
C THR A 97 19.40 -15.19 14.81
N THR A 98 20.56 -15.43 14.20
CA THR A 98 20.96 -16.78 13.78
C THR A 98 21.36 -17.63 14.99
N PRO A 99 21.57 -18.96 14.81
CA PRO A 99 22.09 -19.83 15.87
C PRO A 99 23.46 -19.41 16.40
N ASP A 100 24.23 -18.68 15.59
CA ASP A 100 25.53 -18.10 15.97
C ASP A 100 25.39 -16.78 16.75
N GLY A 101 24.16 -16.35 17.03
CA GLY A 101 23.84 -15.10 17.73
C GLY A 101 23.99 -13.85 16.88
N GLN A 102 24.17 -13.98 15.56
CA GLN A 102 24.35 -12.84 14.66
C GLN A 102 23.01 -12.27 14.24
N THR A 103 22.89 -10.94 14.30
CA THR A 103 21.76 -10.21 13.71
C THR A 103 21.98 -9.94 12.22
N ALA A 104 20.90 -9.65 11.49
CA ALA A 104 21.00 -9.19 10.10
C ALA A 104 21.88 -7.94 9.96
N GLU A 105 21.87 -7.04 10.95
CA GLU A 105 22.71 -5.83 10.94
C GLU A 105 24.21 -6.18 11.03
N GLU A 106 24.58 -7.05 11.96
CA GLU A 106 25.96 -7.52 12.12
C GLU A 106 26.47 -8.23 10.88
N MET A 107 25.60 -9.00 10.23
CA MET A 107 25.90 -9.70 8.98
C MET A 107 26.15 -8.73 7.81
N ALA A 108 25.32 -7.69 7.66
CA ALA A 108 25.55 -6.65 6.66
C ALA A 108 26.88 -5.92 6.93
N ARG A 109 27.20 -5.64 8.20
CA ARG A 109 28.46 -5.01 8.62
C ARG A 109 29.66 -5.90 8.34
N SER A 110 29.62 -7.19 8.70
CA SER A 110 30.73 -8.12 8.51
C SER A 110 31.06 -8.35 7.03
N MET A 111 30.04 -8.28 6.17
CA MET A 111 30.19 -8.41 4.72
C MET A 111 30.56 -7.09 4.02
N GLY A 112 30.60 -5.96 4.75
CA GLY A 112 30.93 -4.65 4.19
C GLY A 112 29.81 -4.01 3.36
N HIS A 113 28.56 -4.41 3.56
CA HIS A 113 27.41 -3.89 2.83
C HIS A 113 26.81 -2.67 3.53
N GLU A 114 27.44 -1.50 3.34
CA GLU A 114 27.03 -0.25 3.98
C GLU A 114 25.59 0.16 3.67
N GLU A 115 25.11 -0.04 2.43
CA GLU A 115 23.74 0.33 2.05
C GLU A 115 22.67 -0.54 2.75
N ALA A 116 22.95 -1.84 2.89
CA ALA A 116 22.08 -2.76 3.62
C ALA A 116 22.14 -2.49 5.13
N HIS A 117 23.33 -2.22 5.67
CA HIS A 117 23.52 -1.79 7.06
C HIS A 117 22.75 -0.49 7.35
N ALA A 118 22.86 0.50 6.47
CA ALA A 118 22.12 1.75 6.57
C ALA A 118 20.60 1.53 6.51
N ALA A 119 20.11 0.64 5.65
CA ALA A 119 18.69 0.28 5.61
C ALA A 119 18.20 -0.41 6.90
N LEU A 120 19.06 -1.23 7.53
CA LEU A 120 18.79 -1.91 8.80
C LEU A 120 18.99 -1.02 10.03
N THR A 121 19.72 0.09 9.91
CA THR A 121 20.04 1.00 11.04
C THR A 121 19.17 2.25 11.02
N CYS A 122 18.79 2.74 9.83
CA CYS A 122 17.81 3.80 9.71
C CYS A 122 16.54 3.35 10.45
N LYS A 123 16.19 4.11 11.50
CA LYS A 123 14.89 3.97 12.16
C LYS A 123 13.86 3.92 11.06
N TYR A 124 13.05 2.87 11.03
CA TYR A 124 11.89 2.84 10.16
C TYR A 124 11.05 4.06 10.50
N GLU A 125 11.22 5.12 9.72
CA GLU A 125 10.34 6.27 9.76
C GLU A 125 9.17 5.85 8.89
N PRO A 126 7.98 5.65 9.48
CA PRO A 126 6.81 5.25 8.70
C PRO A 126 6.65 6.24 7.55
N PRO A 127 6.22 5.79 6.37
CA PRO A 127 6.06 6.66 5.22
C PRO A 127 5.27 7.90 5.64
N PRO A 128 5.66 9.11 5.19
CA PRO A 128 5.00 10.33 5.61
C PRO A 128 3.52 10.19 5.33
N GLU A 129 2.69 10.27 6.37
CA GLU A 129 1.23 10.11 6.26
C GLU A 129 0.75 10.98 5.11
N THR A 130 0.24 10.34 4.06
CA THR A 130 -0.28 11.10 2.94
C THR A 130 -1.42 11.98 3.45
N PRO A 131 -1.66 13.17 2.89
CA PRO A 131 -2.76 14.02 3.31
C PRO A 131 -4.11 13.28 3.34
N ASP A 132 -4.27 12.25 2.49
CA ASP A 132 -5.46 11.43 2.41
C ASP A 132 -5.57 10.41 3.57
N GLU A 133 -4.49 9.76 3.98
CA GLU A 133 -4.46 8.91 5.19
C GLU A 133 -4.69 9.73 6.46
N LEU A 134 -4.10 10.92 6.57
CA LEU A 134 -4.30 11.82 7.70
C LEU A 134 -5.76 12.31 7.75
N ARG A 135 -6.36 12.67 6.60
CA ARG A 135 -7.79 13.00 6.47
C ARG A 135 -8.68 11.83 6.89
N GLU A 136 -8.33 10.61 6.49
CA GLU A 136 -9.08 9.42 6.83
C GLU A 136 -8.99 9.11 8.33
N ARG A 137 -7.81 9.24 8.94
CA ARG A 137 -7.62 9.12 10.39
C ARG A 137 -8.44 10.15 11.17
N LEU A 138 -8.45 11.41 10.74
CA LEU A 138 -9.28 12.46 11.34
C LEU A 138 -10.79 12.14 11.21
N ARG A 139 -11.24 11.61 10.07
CA ARG A 139 -12.63 11.16 9.89
C ARG A 139 -12.98 9.99 10.82
N GLN A 140 -12.06 9.04 10.99
CA GLN A 140 -12.25 7.91 11.90
C GLN A 140 -12.27 8.37 13.36
N GLN A 141 -11.38 9.28 13.76
CA GLN A 141 -11.34 9.85 15.09
C GLN A 141 -12.63 10.63 15.41
N HIS A 142 -13.14 11.41 14.45
CA HIS A 142 -14.41 12.12 14.65
C HIS A 142 -15.59 11.14 14.82
N ARG A 143 -15.63 10.06 14.02
CA ARG A 143 -16.61 8.98 14.17
C ARG A 143 -16.50 8.28 15.54
N ALA A 144 -15.30 7.99 15.99
CA ALA A 144 -15.07 7.37 17.30
C ALA A 144 -15.50 8.31 18.45
N ASN A 145 -15.18 9.60 18.35
CA ASN A 145 -15.57 10.60 19.35
C ASN A 145 -17.09 10.80 19.41
N SER A 146 -17.76 10.84 18.26
CA SER A 146 -19.23 10.95 18.21
C SER A 146 -19.89 9.69 18.80
N GLN A 147 -19.39 8.50 18.45
CA GLN A 147 -19.86 7.24 19.04
C GLN A 147 -19.66 7.19 20.55
N ARG A 148 -18.49 7.61 21.06
CA ARG A 148 -18.21 7.64 22.50
C ARG A 148 -19.16 8.56 23.26
N ARG A 149 -19.48 9.74 22.69
CA ARG A 149 -20.47 10.66 23.26
C ARG A 149 -21.87 10.05 23.27
N LEU A 150 -22.30 9.42 22.18
CA LEU A 150 -23.59 8.74 22.08
C LEU A 150 -23.70 7.58 23.08
N LEU A 151 -22.67 6.76 23.20
CA LEU A 151 -22.63 5.64 24.15
C LEU A 151 -22.64 6.13 25.59
N SER A 152 -21.90 7.21 25.91
CA SER A 152 -21.93 7.83 27.22
C SER A 152 -23.30 8.41 27.56
N ALA A 153 -23.96 9.08 26.60
CA ALA A 153 -25.30 9.62 26.79
C ALA A 153 -26.35 8.51 26.95
N ARG A 154 -26.26 7.45 26.13
CA ARG A 154 -27.10 6.26 26.25
C ARG A 154 -26.92 5.60 27.61
N LYS A 155 -25.69 5.46 28.09
CA LYS A 155 -25.41 4.91 29.42
C LYS A 155 -26.00 5.79 30.52
N ALA A 156 -25.82 7.12 30.44
CA ALA A 156 -26.40 8.05 31.40
C ALA A 156 -27.94 8.01 31.44
N LEU A 157 -28.60 7.79 30.29
CA LEU A 157 -30.04 7.56 30.23
C LEU A 157 -30.47 6.24 30.89
N MET A 158 -29.64 5.21 30.83
CA MET A 158 -29.91 3.92 31.48
C MET A 158 -29.67 3.95 33.00
N GLU A 159 -28.85 4.90 33.49
CA GLU A 159 -28.55 5.09 34.92
C GLU A 159 -29.40 6.20 35.57
N LEU A 160 -30.35 6.80 34.85
CA LEU A 160 -31.24 7.81 35.41
C LEU A 160 -32.24 7.17 36.39
N PRO A 161 -32.34 7.66 37.64
CA PRO A 161 -33.36 7.20 38.57
C PRO A 161 -34.76 7.51 38.01
N PRO A 162 -35.78 6.70 38.32
CA PRO A 162 -37.14 6.90 37.79
C PRO A 162 -37.62 8.31 38.13
N PRO A 163 -38.27 9.02 37.17
CA PRO A 163 -38.73 10.38 37.42
C PRO A 163 -39.73 10.37 38.58
N PRO A 164 -39.66 11.36 39.50
CA PRO A 164 -40.67 11.49 40.53
C PRO A 164 -42.05 11.66 39.89
N PRO A 165 -43.11 11.10 40.47
CA PRO A 165 -44.46 11.21 39.92
C PRO A 165 -44.81 12.70 39.76
N LEU A 166 -45.35 13.05 38.59
CA LEU A 166 -45.75 14.41 38.24
C LEU A 166 -46.80 14.92 39.24
N THR A 167 -46.37 15.63 40.27
CA THR A 167 -47.25 16.48 41.07
C THR A 167 -47.69 17.64 40.21
N VAL A 168 -48.93 17.56 39.74
CA VAL A 168 -49.67 18.64 39.08
C VAL A 168 -49.66 19.85 40.01
N LEU A 169 -48.89 20.88 39.66
CA LEU A 169 -48.97 22.17 40.34
C LEU A 169 -50.36 22.77 40.07
N PRO A 170 -51.10 23.24 41.09
CA PRO A 170 -52.38 23.89 40.87
C PRO A 170 -52.19 25.23 40.15
N PRO A 171 -53.15 25.65 39.30
CA PRO A 171 -53.08 26.93 38.60
C PRO A 171 -53.24 28.08 39.59
N SER A 172 -52.21 28.92 39.73
CA SER A 172 -52.31 30.20 40.43
C SER A 172 -53.16 31.18 39.61
N PRO A 173 -54.11 31.91 40.24
CA PRO A 173 -54.88 32.93 39.55
C PRO A 173 -54.09 34.24 39.44
N ASP A 174 -54.35 34.94 38.33
CA ASP A 174 -54.16 36.37 38.09
C ASP A 174 -52.77 37.01 38.22
N LYS A 175 -52.18 37.30 37.05
CA LYS A 175 -51.53 38.60 36.84
C LYS A 175 -51.66 39.05 35.38
N ALA A 176 -52.35 40.18 35.23
CA ALA A 176 -52.67 40.92 34.00
C ALA A 176 -51.49 41.13 33.03
N PRO A 177 -51.74 41.32 31.72
CA PRO A 177 -50.70 41.50 30.71
C PRO A 177 -50.02 42.86 30.86
N LYS A 178 -48.71 42.87 31.16
CA LYS A 178 -47.87 44.06 30.99
C LYS A 178 -47.17 43.99 29.63
N ALA A 179 -47.51 44.98 28.81
CA ALA A 179 -46.80 45.60 27.69
C ALA A 179 -45.60 44.83 27.08
N ALA A 180 -45.75 44.52 25.79
CA ALA A 180 -44.67 44.09 24.91
C ALA A 180 -43.48 45.08 24.95
N PRO A 181 -42.22 44.60 25.02
CA PRO A 181 -41.08 45.44 24.74
C PRO A 181 -41.02 45.71 23.23
N THR A 182 -41.28 46.96 22.87
CA THR A 182 -41.09 47.52 21.54
C THR A 182 -39.66 47.29 21.06
N LEU A 183 -39.51 46.65 19.90
CA LEU A 183 -38.25 46.57 19.15
C LEU A 183 -37.70 47.98 18.88
N PRO A 184 -36.40 48.25 19.11
CA PRO A 184 -35.81 49.50 18.62
C PRO A 184 -35.73 49.48 17.08
N PRO A 185 -35.94 50.62 16.40
CA PRO A 185 -35.83 50.70 14.94
C PRO A 185 -34.38 50.50 14.49
N PRO A 186 -34.15 49.97 13.27
CA PRO A 186 -32.81 49.87 12.71
C PRO A 186 -32.25 51.28 12.47
N ALA A 187 -31.13 51.58 13.11
CA ALA A 187 -30.38 52.79 12.82
C ALA A 187 -29.69 52.63 11.45
N ASP A 188 -30.25 53.27 10.44
CA ASP A 188 -29.49 53.78 9.30
C ASP A 188 -28.55 54.89 9.82
N ASN A 189 -27.24 54.67 9.75
CA ASN A 189 -26.38 55.77 9.31
C ASN A 189 -25.10 55.27 8.66
N ALA A 190 -24.94 55.72 7.43
CA ALA A 190 -23.78 55.59 6.59
C ALA A 190 -22.60 56.38 7.15
N THR A 191 -21.38 55.87 6.96
CA THR A 191 -20.29 56.63 6.31
C THR A 191 -19.27 55.63 5.75
N SER A 192 -18.96 55.85 4.48
CA SER A 192 -18.25 55.03 3.50
C SER A 192 -16.75 54.82 3.78
N PRO A 193 -16.08 53.91 3.01
CA PRO A 193 -14.78 53.30 3.36
C PRO A 193 -13.57 54.01 2.71
N PRO A 194 -12.34 53.53 2.97
CA PRO A 194 -11.48 53.26 1.81
C PRO A 194 -10.68 51.94 1.85
N LYS A 195 -10.82 51.23 0.71
CA LYS A 195 -9.79 50.60 -0.14
C LYS A 195 -9.03 49.33 0.30
N ALA A 196 -9.14 48.38 -0.65
CA ALA A 196 -8.15 47.40 -1.15
C ALA A 196 -8.35 45.93 -0.68
N ALA A 197 -9.03 45.13 -1.51
CA ALA A 197 -8.45 44.04 -2.36
C ALA A 197 -8.24 42.71 -1.59
N LYS A 198 -8.69 41.52 -1.99
CA LYS A 198 -9.32 40.94 -3.19
C LYS A 198 -10.04 39.65 -2.74
N SER A 199 -11.15 39.33 -3.39
CA SER A 199 -12.07 38.22 -3.11
C SER A 199 -11.47 36.81 -3.29
N PRO A 200 -12.02 35.78 -2.61
CA PRO A 200 -11.79 34.37 -2.91
C PRO A 200 -12.61 33.89 -4.12
N PRO A 201 -12.13 32.92 -4.93
CA PRO A 201 -12.88 32.45 -6.09
C PRO A 201 -14.08 31.56 -5.69
N LYS A 202 -15.20 31.79 -6.37
CA LYS A 202 -16.43 31.00 -6.36
C LYS A 202 -16.17 29.56 -6.81
N SER A 203 -16.80 28.62 -6.12
CA SER A 203 -16.98 27.23 -6.51
C SER A 203 -17.58 27.11 -7.92
N PRO A 204 -17.01 26.28 -8.82
CA PRO A 204 -17.68 25.95 -10.07
C PRO A 204 -18.80 24.92 -9.83
N GLN A 205 -20.01 25.26 -10.25
CA GLN A 205 -21.11 24.32 -10.44
C GLN A 205 -20.72 23.27 -11.49
N LYS A 206 -21.00 22.01 -11.14
CA LYS A 206 -20.81 20.80 -11.95
C LYS A 206 -21.81 20.82 -13.13
N PRO A 207 -21.39 20.75 -14.40
CA PRO A 207 -22.33 20.52 -15.50
C PRO A 207 -22.78 19.05 -15.51
N GLN A 208 -24.08 18.83 -15.75
CA GLN A 208 -24.64 17.50 -15.98
C GLN A 208 -24.10 16.90 -17.30
N PRO A 209 -23.91 15.57 -17.39
CA PRO A 209 -23.55 14.94 -18.66
C PRO A 209 -24.77 14.87 -19.58
N ALA A 210 -24.70 15.60 -20.69
CA ALA A 210 -25.60 15.45 -21.82
C ALA A 210 -25.30 14.14 -22.57
N SER A 211 -26.35 13.39 -22.89
CA SER A 211 -26.33 12.19 -23.72
C SER A 211 -25.66 12.44 -25.09
N PRO A 212 -24.86 11.51 -25.63
CA PRO A 212 -24.30 11.66 -26.96
C PRO A 212 -25.34 11.35 -28.06
N PRO A 213 -25.37 12.10 -29.18
CA PRO A 213 -26.16 11.72 -30.35
C PRO A 213 -25.53 10.52 -31.07
N LYS A 214 -26.39 9.58 -31.47
CA LYS A 214 -26.10 8.53 -32.46
C LYS A 214 -25.83 9.18 -33.82
N ALA A 215 -24.58 9.14 -34.32
CA ALA A 215 -24.24 9.10 -35.75
C ALA A 215 -22.72 9.05 -35.94
N LEU A 216 -22.30 8.43 -37.05
CA LEU A 216 -20.94 8.25 -37.57
C LEU A 216 -20.15 7.06 -37.02
N ALA A 217 -20.59 5.91 -37.52
CA ALA A 217 -19.77 4.77 -37.82
C ALA A 217 -18.72 5.07 -38.93
N GLN A 218 -17.67 4.23 -38.93
CA GLN A 218 -16.65 4.02 -39.97
C GLN A 218 -15.74 5.19 -40.35
N ARG A 219 -14.59 5.30 -39.67
CA ARG A 219 -13.26 5.50 -40.30
C ARG A 219 -12.16 5.38 -39.25
N GLY A 220 -11.56 4.20 -39.15
CA GLY A 220 -10.46 3.99 -38.20
C GLY A 220 -9.80 2.62 -38.25
N GLU A 221 -10.16 1.75 -39.20
CA GLU A 221 -9.54 0.43 -39.36
C GLU A 221 -8.27 0.45 -40.24
N ASP A 222 -7.94 1.56 -40.89
CA ASP A 222 -6.86 1.61 -41.91
C ASP A 222 -5.44 1.90 -41.37
N ARG A 223 -5.22 1.95 -40.05
CA ARG A 223 -3.87 2.21 -39.49
C ARG A 223 -3.15 0.97 -38.93
N ARG A 224 -3.75 -0.22 -39.03
CA ARG A 224 -3.09 -1.48 -38.62
C ARG A 224 -2.38 -2.25 -39.75
N ALA A 225 -2.44 -1.80 -41.00
CA ALA A 225 -1.85 -2.50 -42.14
C ALA A 225 -0.45 -1.98 -42.58
N ALA A 226 0.17 -1.02 -41.88
CA ALA A 226 1.41 -0.38 -42.34
C ALA A 226 2.68 -0.69 -41.50
N ALA A 227 2.63 -1.66 -40.58
CA ALA A 227 3.78 -2.02 -39.72
C ALA A 227 4.33 -3.43 -39.96
N GLU A 228 3.82 -4.17 -40.95
CA GLU A 228 4.36 -5.48 -41.38
C GLU A 228 4.99 -5.38 -42.77
N ALA A 229 6.07 -4.61 -42.91
CA ALA A 229 6.92 -4.64 -44.10
C ALA A 229 8.30 -4.06 -43.80
N LYS A 230 9.13 -4.78 -43.03
CA LYS A 230 10.60 -4.63 -42.97
C LYS A 230 11.22 -5.71 -42.08
N SER A 231 11.36 -6.93 -42.61
CA SER A 231 12.38 -7.92 -42.17
C SER A 231 12.29 -9.24 -42.97
N GLY A 232 12.58 -9.15 -44.27
CA GLY A 232 13.13 -10.22 -45.11
C GLY A 232 14.07 -9.50 -46.08
N GLU A 233 15.30 -9.90 -46.37
CA GLU A 233 15.91 -11.22 -46.47
C GLU A 233 17.39 -11.13 -46.04
N VAL A 234 17.89 -12.11 -45.27
CA VAL A 234 19.32 -12.45 -45.28
C VAL A 234 19.40 -13.97 -45.39
N SER A 235 19.87 -14.42 -46.56
CA SER A 235 20.09 -15.81 -46.94
C SER A 235 21.00 -16.56 -45.96
N PRO A 236 20.72 -17.83 -45.63
CA PRO A 236 21.69 -18.69 -44.97
C PRO A 236 22.62 -19.32 -46.01
N GLN A 237 23.93 -19.06 -45.87
CA GLN A 237 24.95 -19.84 -46.55
C GLN A 237 24.89 -21.30 -46.07
N LYS A 238 24.74 -22.22 -47.01
CA LYS A 238 24.99 -23.66 -46.82
C LYS A 238 26.48 -23.87 -46.52
N SER A 239 26.84 -24.05 -45.26
CA SER A 239 28.08 -24.77 -44.91
C SER A 239 27.74 -26.24 -44.77
N GLN A 240 28.16 -27.01 -45.76
CA GLN A 240 28.21 -28.46 -45.68
C GLN A 240 29.22 -28.84 -44.59
N ILE A 241 28.77 -29.59 -43.59
CA ILE A 241 29.65 -30.42 -42.78
C ILE A 241 29.10 -31.83 -42.91
N SER A 242 29.81 -32.65 -43.68
CA SER A 242 29.75 -34.11 -43.56
C SER A 242 31.09 -34.59 -43.00
N PRO A 243 31.09 -35.65 -42.18
CA PRO A 243 32.26 -36.10 -41.44
C PRO A 243 33.05 -37.15 -42.22
N PHE A 244 34.15 -37.63 -41.61
CA PHE A 244 34.86 -38.89 -41.90
C PHE A 244 35.99 -38.84 -42.95
N ALA A 245 37.24 -38.92 -42.49
CA ALA A 245 38.21 -39.95 -42.92
C ALA A 245 39.60 -39.72 -42.29
N SER A 246 40.00 -40.72 -41.52
CA SER A 246 41.33 -41.15 -41.11
C SER A 246 42.46 -40.84 -42.10
N ARG A 247 43.60 -40.33 -41.61
CA ARG A 247 44.90 -40.65 -42.22
C ARG A 247 46.01 -40.67 -41.17
N THR A 248 46.57 -41.86 -41.06
CA THR A 248 47.76 -42.30 -40.34
C THR A 248 49.00 -41.51 -40.73
N GLU A 249 49.77 -41.08 -39.73
CA GLU A 249 51.17 -40.68 -39.88
C GLU A 249 52.05 -41.94 -39.96
N SER A 250 52.88 -42.00 -41.01
CA SER A 250 54.13 -42.77 -41.09
C SER A 250 54.98 -42.14 -42.19
#